data_AF-X1CA42-F1
#
_entry.id   AF-X1CA42-F1
#
_cell.length_a   1.000
_cell.length_b   1.000
_cell.length_c   1.000
_cell.angle_alpha   90.00
_cell.angle_beta   90.00
_cell.angle_gamma   90.00
#
_symmetry.space_group_name_H-M   'P 1'
#
loop_
_entity.id
_entity.type
_entity.pdbx_description
1 polymer ?
#
loop_
_entity_poly.entity_id
_entity_poly.type
_entity_poly.pdbx_seq_one_letter_code
_entity_poly.pdbx_strand_id
1 'polypeptide(L)'
;MIAQAKKMKLSSIAFTEHVNSYTDWFYDFQQNIDKLRSKEEMNILIGIEAKAIDFKGTIDAPQDIINKAEIIVGSVHRYPDGKSKLIAIDEIINLGEMKATEIEFRLAIGLLQNNQIDVLGHPFGVYSKF
;
A
#
# COMPACT_ATOMS: atom_id res chain seq x y z
N MET A 1 -14.01 -12.90 5.17
CA MET A 1 -14.16 -11.43 5.06
C MET A 1 -15.56 -11.03 4.56
N ILE A 2 -15.99 -11.47 3.38
CA ILE A 2 -17.32 -11.12 2.81
C ILE A 2 -18.49 -11.39 3.76
N ALA A 3 -18.61 -12.61 4.28
CA ALA A 3 -19.71 -12.96 5.19
C ALA A 3 -19.78 -12.03 6.42
N GLN A 4 -18.62 -11.63 6.94
CA GLN A 4 -18.53 -10.69 8.05
C GLN A 4 -18.90 -9.26 7.62
N ALA A 5 -18.44 -8.81 6.45
CA ALA A 5 -18.84 -7.51 5.90
C ALA A 5 -20.36 -7.41 5.69
N LYS A 6 -21.00 -8.49 5.21
CA LYS A 6 -22.46 -8.59 5.09
C LYS A 6 -23.16 -8.52 6.45
N LYS A 7 -22.65 -9.25 7.45
CA LYS A 7 -23.17 -9.19 8.83
C LYS A 7 -23.08 -7.77 9.41
N MET A 8 -22.01 -7.05 9.07
CA MET A 8 -21.78 -5.66 9.45
C MET A 8 -22.55 -4.65 8.58
N LYS A 9 -23.29 -5.11 7.57
CA LYS A 9 -24.05 -4.28 6.62
C LYS A 9 -23.18 -3.25 5.90
N LEU A 10 -21.94 -3.60 5.58
CA LEU A 10 -21.08 -2.76 4.75
C LEU A 10 -21.62 -2.73 3.31
N SER A 11 -21.70 -1.53 2.73
CA SER A 11 -22.09 -1.34 1.33
C SER A 11 -20.93 -1.53 0.36
N SER A 12 -19.70 -1.41 0.85
CA SER A 12 -18.49 -1.55 0.03
C SER A 12 -17.32 -2.10 0.85
N ILE A 13 -16.43 -2.83 0.19
CA ILE A 13 -15.11 -3.22 0.70
C ILE A 13 -14.07 -3.13 -0.42
N ALA A 14 -12.81 -3.02 -0.05
CA ALA A 14 -11.68 -3.18 -0.95
C ALA A 14 -10.76 -4.28 -0.44
N PHE A 15 -10.26 -5.12 -1.33
CA PHE A 15 -9.12 -5.99 -1.05
C PHE A 15 -7.86 -5.28 -1.54
N THR A 16 -6.94 -4.95 -0.64
CA THR A 16 -5.73 -4.18 -0.94
C THR A 16 -4.50 -5.02 -0.62
N GLU A 17 -4.22 -6.01 -1.47
CA GLU A 17 -3.12 -6.94 -1.23
C GLU A 17 -1.76 -6.25 -1.43
N HIS A 18 -0.76 -6.66 -0.64
CA HIS A 18 0.59 -6.13 -0.77
C HIS A 18 1.24 -6.54 -2.09
N VAL A 19 1.78 -5.57 -2.84
CA VAL A 19 2.51 -5.84 -4.09
C VAL A 19 3.95 -5.33 -4.03
N ASN A 20 4.76 -5.80 -4.98
CA ASN A 20 6.09 -5.28 -5.29
C ASN A 20 6.37 -5.39 -6.80
N SER A 21 7.48 -4.83 -7.27
CA SER A 21 7.90 -4.83 -8.69
C SER A 21 8.00 -6.21 -9.36
N TYR A 22 8.01 -7.31 -8.58
CA TYR A 22 8.10 -8.69 -9.05
C TYR A 22 6.79 -9.46 -8.84
N THR A 23 5.70 -8.82 -8.42
CA THR A 23 4.40 -9.47 -8.25
C THR A 23 3.94 -10.12 -9.55
N ASP A 24 3.69 -11.43 -9.51
CA ASP A 24 3.29 -12.27 -10.64
C ASP A 24 1.87 -12.88 -10.48
N TRP A 25 1.31 -12.86 -9.27
CA TRP A 25 0.03 -13.49 -8.91
C TRP A 25 -1.20 -12.59 -9.05
N PHE A 26 -1.03 -11.29 -9.36
CA PHE A 26 -2.13 -10.32 -9.31
C PHE A 26 -3.29 -10.67 -10.26
N TYR A 27 -3.00 -11.25 -11.43
CA TYR A 27 -4.02 -11.63 -12.41
C TYR A 27 -4.91 -12.78 -11.92
N ASP A 28 -4.34 -13.73 -11.16
CA ASP A 28 -5.12 -14.81 -10.55
C ASP A 28 -5.97 -14.29 -9.39
N PHE A 29 -5.41 -13.37 -8.59
CA PHE A 29 -6.15 -12.63 -7.58
C PHE A 29 -7.33 -11.86 -8.18
N GLN A 30 -7.11 -11.09 -9.26
CA GLN A 30 -8.15 -10.35 -9.97
C GLN A 30 -9.30 -11.27 -10.38
N GLN A 31 -9.00 -12.38 -11.05
CA GLN A 31 -10.00 -13.35 -11.49
C GLN A 31 -10.81 -13.94 -10.33
N ASN A 32 -10.17 -14.18 -9.18
CA ASN A 32 -10.85 -14.70 -8.00
C ASN A 32 -11.81 -13.67 -7.39
N ILE A 33 -11.39 -12.40 -7.32
CA ILE A 33 -12.26 -11.32 -6.83
C ILE A 33 -13.41 -11.06 -7.81
N ASP A 34 -13.19 -11.10 -9.12
CA ASP A 34 -14.26 -10.95 -10.12
C ASP A 34 -15.34 -12.03 -9.97
N LYS A 35 -14.92 -13.30 -9.80
CA LYS A 35 -15.83 -14.43 -9.54
C LYS A 35 -16.60 -14.26 -8.23
N LEU A 36 -16.00 -13.64 -7.22
CA LEU A 36 -16.64 -13.34 -5.95
C LEU A 36 -17.64 -12.18 -6.09
N ARG A 37 -17.21 -11.09 -6.72
CA ARG A 37 -18.00 -9.88 -6.98
C ARG A 37 -19.29 -10.19 -7.73
N SER A 38 -19.23 -11.05 -8.75
CA SER A 38 -20.41 -11.45 -9.52
C SER A 38 -21.52 -12.15 -8.71
N LYS A 39 -21.24 -12.59 -7.48
CA LYS A 39 -22.18 -13.30 -6.61
C LYS A 39 -22.67 -12.46 -5.43
N GLU A 40 -22.19 -11.23 -5.30
CA GLU A 40 -22.46 -10.38 -4.14
C GLU A 40 -23.08 -9.06 -4.59
N GLU A 41 -24.07 -8.58 -3.84
CA GLU A 41 -24.67 -7.25 -4.06
C GLU A 41 -23.80 -6.11 -3.52
N MET A 42 -22.90 -6.43 -2.59
CA MET A 42 -21.95 -5.49 -2.02
C MET A 42 -20.91 -5.08 -3.06
N ASN A 43 -20.56 -3.80 -3.11
CA ASN A 43 -19.47 -3.33 -3.96
C ASN A 43 -18.12 -3.85 -3.45
N ILE A 44 -17.37 -4.56 -4.27
CA ILE A 44 -16.08 -5.17 -3.89
C ILE A 44 -15.03 -4.62 -4.82
N LEU A 45 -14.09 -3.83 -4.34
CA LEU A 45 -12.99 -3.27 -5.14
C LEU A 45 -11.75 -4.17 -5.11
N ILE A 46 -11.04 -4.23 -6.23
CA ILE A 46 -9.73 -4.86 -6.41
C ILE A 46 -8.71 -3.75 -6.29
N GLY A 47 -7.98 -3.74 -5.18
CA GLY A 47 -6.94 -2.75 -4.92
C GLY A 47 -5.59 -3.38 -4.64
N ILE A 48 -4.61 -2.50 -4.43
CA ILE A 48 -3.26 -2.87 -4.02
C ILE A 48 -2.81 -1.98 -2.88
N GLU A 49 -1.91 -2.51 -2.04
CA GLU A 49 -1.10 -1.72 -1.13
C GLU A 49 0.37 -1.81 -1.54
N ALA A 50 0.94 -0.68 -1.97
CA ALA A 50 2.30 -0.62 -2.49
C ALA A 50 3.17 0.33 -1.66
N LYS A 51 4.39 -0.09 -1.36
CA LYS A 51 5.32 0.70 -0.54
C LYS A 51 5.97 1.82 -1.35
N ALA A 52 6.21 2.97 -0.71
CA ALA A 52 7.13 3.98 -1.25
C ALA A 52 8.55 3.41 -1.38
N ILE A 53 9.24 3.71 -2.48
CA ILE A 53 10.66 3.37 -2.66
C ILE A 53 11.58 4.60 -2.69
N ASP A 54 11.01 5.80 -2.80
CA ASP A 54 11.75 7.06 -2.77
C ASP A 54 10.89 8.22 -2.25
N PHE A 55 11.52 9.40 -2.08
CA PHE A 55 10.86 10.63 -1.65
C PHE A 55 10.04 11.33 -2.74
N LYS A 56 10.00 10.80 -3.97
CA LYS A 56 9.21 11.36 -5.08
C LYS A 56 7.82 10.73 -5.14
N GLY A 57 7.52 9.78 -4.28
CA GLY A 57 6.24 9.06 -4.26
C GLY A 57 6.19 7.87 -5.21
N THR A 58 7.33 7.42 -5.75
CA THR A 58 7.36 6.19 -6.54
C THR A 58 6.96 5.00 -5.65
N ILE A 59 6.03 4.18 -6.13
CA ILE A 59 5.57 2.98 -5.44
C ILE A 59 6.17 1.72 -6.07
N ASP A 60 6.42 0.71 -5.23
CA ASP A 60 6.93 -0.59 -5.64
C ASP A 60 5.82 -1.45 -6.25
N ALA A 61 5.47 -1.23 -7.52
CA ALA A 61 4.47 -2.03 -8.23
C ALA A 61 4.70 -1.98 -9.76
N PRO A 62 4.41 -3.08 -10.49
CA PRO A 62 4.36 -3.08 -11.95
C PRO A 62 3.30 -2.13 -12.49
N GLN A 63 3.62 -1.40 -13.56
CA GLN A 63 2.71 -0.40 -14.13
C GLN A 63 1.40 -1.02 -14.65
N ASP A 64 1.44 -2.26 -15.14
CA ASP A 64 0.25 -2.99 -15.59
C ASP A 64 -0.67 -3.35 -14.42
N ILE A 65 -0.12 -3.66 -13.23
CA ILE A 65 -0.89 -3.86 -12.00
C ILE A 65 -1.48 -2.54 -11.51
N ILE A 66 -0.69 -1.45 -11.48
CA ILE A 66 -1.18 -0.10 -11.14
C ILE A 66 -2.38 0.28 -12.01
N ASN A 67 -2.30 0.05 -13.31
CA ASN A 67 -3.38 0.39 -14.25
C ASN A 67 -4.66 -0.46 -14.07
N LYS A 68 -4.57 -1.59 -13.36
CA LYS A 68 -5.69 -2.51 -13.14
C LYS A 68 -6.32 -2.39 -11.76
N ALA A 69 -5.61 -1.82 -10.80
CA ALA A 69 -6.14 -1.57 -9.47
C ALA A 69 -7.23 -0.49 -9.53
N GLU A 70 -8.35 -0.73 -8.87
CA GLU A 70 -9.47 0.22 -8.71
C GLU A 70 -9.27 1.15 -7.52
N ILE A 71 -8.38 0.78 -6.60
CA ILE A 71 -7.95 1.61 -5.47
C ILE A 71 -6.50 1.28 -5.10
N ILE A 72 -5.69 2.32 -4.94
CA ILE A 72 -4.26 2.20 -4.64
C ILE A 72 -3.98 2.84 -3.28
N VAL A 73 -3.51 2.02 -2.35
CA VAL A 73 -3.01 2.45 -1.05
C VAL A 73 -1.49 2.57 -1.12
N GLY A 74 -0.98 3.79 -0.98
CA GLY A 74 0.45 4.07 -0.88
C GLY A 74 0.88 4.06 0.58
N SER A 75 1.83 3.21 0.95
CA SER A 75 2.25 3.05 2.34
C SER A 75 3.74 3.26 2.54
N VAL A 76 4.13 3.73 3.72
CA VAL A 76 5.51 3.69 4.18
C VAL A 76 5.72 2.40 4.98
N HIS A 77 6.53 1.48 4.47
CA HIS A 77 6.84 0.20 5.16
C HIS A 77 8.31 0.08 5.58
N ARG A 78 9.20 0.85 4.94
CA ARG A 78 10.64 0.91 5.21
C ARG A 78 11.19 2.28 4.82
N TYR A 79 12.33 2.64 5.41
CA TYR A 79 13.05 3.86 5.06
C TYR A 79 14.17 3.58 4.05
N PRO A 80 14.36 4.44 3.03
CA PRO A 80 15.50 4.34 2.14
C PRO A 80 16.80 4.72 2.89
N ASP A 81 17.89 4.01 2.61
CA ASP A 81 19.21 4.28 3.19
C ASP A 81 19.98 5.42 2.49
N GLY A 82 19.39 6.00 1.44
CA GLY A 82 20.01 7.02 0.59
C GLY A 82 20.98 6.47 -0.47
N LYS A 83 21.17 5.14 -0.54
CA LYS A 83 22.04 4.43 -1.49
C LYS A 83 21.28 3.38 -2.29
N SER A 84 20.00 3.65 -2.55
CA SER A 84 19.07 2.76 -3.27
C SER A 84 18.77 1.44 -2.57
N LYS A 85 19.03 1.32 -1.26
CA LYS A 85 18.58 0.20 -0.44
C LYS A 85 17.58 0.68 0.62
N LEU A 86 17.04 -0.28 1.35
CA LEU A 86 16.14 -0.05 2.48
C LEU A 86 16.88 -0.37 3.78
N ILE A 87 16.65 0.44 4.80
CA ILE A 87 17.15 0.23 6.17
C ILE A 87 16.37 -0.93 6.79
N ALA A 88 17.08 -1.86 7.44
CA ALA A 88 16.44 -2.97 8.14
C ALA A 88 15.60 -2.44 9.31
N ILE A 89 14.45 -3.07 9.59
CA ILE A 89 13.45 -2.54 10.53
C ILE A 89 13.99 -2.39 11.96
N ASP A 90 14.87 -3.30 12.36
CA ASP A 90 15.57 -3.34 13.64
C ASP A 90 16.70 -2.30 13.72
N GLU A 91 17.21 -1.85 12.59
CA GLU A 91 18.22 -0.78 12.52
C GLU A 91 17.61 0.62 12.51
N ILE A 92 16.29 0.74 12.29
CA ILE A 92 15.61 2.05 12.20
C ILE A 92 15.78 2.85 13.49
N ILE A 93 15.76 2.21 14.65
CA ILE A 93 15.94 2.88 15.96
C ILE A 93 17.26 3.66 16.02
N ASN A 94 18.29 3.23 15.29
CA ASN A 94 19.61 3.87 15.27
C ASN A 94 19.62 5.21 14.50
N LEU A 95 18.54 5.54 13.79
CA LEU A 95 18.41 6.84 13.11
C LEU A 95 18.12 7.98 14.08
N GLY A 96 17.55 7.68 15.25
CA GLY A 96 17.00 8.65 16.17
C GLY A 96 15.65 9.22 15.71
N GLU A 97 14.82 9.62 16.68
CA GLU A 97 13.43 10.04 16.47
C GLU A 97 13.30 11.14 15.42
N MET A 98 14.06 12.24 15.55
CA MET A 98 13.94 13.38 14.64
C MET A 98 14.17 12.99 13.17
N LYS A 99 15.20 12.18 12.91
CA LYS A 99 15.52 11.75 11.55
C LYS A 99 14.47 10.78 11.00
N ALA A 100 13.98 9.87 11.84
CA ALA A 100 12.91 8.96 11.45
C ALA A 100 11.61 9.71 11.12
N THR A 101 11.22 10.69 11.94
CA THR A 101 10.07 11.56 11.69
C THR A 101 10.21 12.31 10.37
N GLU A 102 11.40 12.87 10.10
CA GLU A 102 11.65 13.59 8.84
C GLU A 102 11.52 12.66 7.62
N ILE A 103 12.10 11.47 7.69
CA ILE A 103 12.03 10.49 6.60
C ILE A 103 10.58 10.04 6.36
N GLU A 104 9.86 9.65 7.42
CA GLU A 104 8.45 9.24 7.36
C GLU A 104 7.59 10.34 6.73
N PHE A 105 7.72 11.57 7.23
CA PHE A 105 6.97 12.72 6.73
C PHE A 105 7.24 12.95 5.24
N ARG A 106 8.51 12.93 4.82
CA ARG A 106 8.87 13.16 3.41
C ARG A 106 8.38 12.06 2.48
N LEU A 107 8.43 10.80 2.90
CA LEU A 107 7.87 9.69 2.13
C LEU A 107 6.34 9.82 2.00
N ALA A 108 5.65 10.15 3.10
CA ALA A 108 4.21 10.38 3.10
C ALA A 108 3.81 11.56 2.17
N ILE A 109 4.55 12.67 2.20
CA ILE A 109 4.32 13.80 1.28
C ILE A 109 4.57 13.39 -0.17
N GLY A 110 5.62 12.62 -0.46
CA GLY A 110 5.87 12.08 -1.80
C GLY A 110 4.69 11.24 -2.30
N LEU A 111 4.17 10.33 -1.47
CA LEU A 111 2.99 9.53 -1.79
C LEU A 111 1.75 10.40 -2.06
N LEU A 112 1.51 11.43 -1.22
CA LEU A 112 0.37 12.36 -1.41
C LEU A 112 0.48 13.21 -2.68
N GLN A 113 1.69 13.37 -3.24
CA GLN A 113 1.91 14.09 -4.50
C GLN A 113 1.79 13.19 -5.73
N ASN A 114 1.77 11.86 -5.56
CA ASN A 114 1.59 10.92 -6.65
C ASN A 114 0.10 10.80 -7.02
N ASN A 115 -0.25 11.21 -8.24
CA ASN A 115 -1.63 11.22 -8.74
C ASN A 115 -2.21 9.82 -9.02
N GLN A 116 -1.41 8.76 -8.91
CA GLN A 116 -1.86 7.37 -9.02
C GLN A 116 -2.32 6.80 -7.67
N ILE A 117 -2.08 7.49 -6.55
CA ILE A 117 -2.39 6.99 -5.22
C ILE A 117 -3.70 7.61 -4.73
N ASP A 118 -4.64 6.77 -4.31
CA ASP A 118 -5.94 7.22 -3.81
C ASP A 118 -5.91 7.47 -2.29
N VAL A 119 -5.13 6.66 -1.56
CA VAL A 119 -5.10 6.68 -0.09
C VAL A 119 -3.68 6.55 0.43
N LEU A 120 -3.33 7.40 1.41
CA LEU A 120 -2.13 7.22 2.22
C LEU A 120 -2.39 6.16 3.31
N GLY A 121 -1.68 5.04 3.23
CA GLY A 121 -1.80 3.92 4.17
C GLY A 121 -1.10 4.20 5.50
N HIS A 122 -1.82 3.95 6.60
CA HIS A 122 -1.37 3.98 8.00
C HIS A 122 -0.17 4.93 8.28
N PRO A 123 -0.36 6.27 8.18
CA PRO A 123 0.72 7.23 8.40
C PRO A 123 1.42 7.00 9.74
N PHE A 124 2.74 7.17 9.78
CA PHE A 124 3.59 6.92 10.95
C PHE A 124 3.72 5.43 11.33
N GLY A 125 3.39 4.51 10.41
CA GLY A 125 3.46 3.07 10.65
C GLY A 125 4.87 2.58 11.00
N VAL A 126 5.89 3.06 10.29
CA VAL A 126 7.30 2.71 10.59
C VAL A 126 7.80 3.49 11.79
N TYR A 127 7.46 4.78 11.89
CA TYR A 127 7.82 5.63 13.02
C TYR A 127 7.32 5.09 14.37
N SER A 128 6.19 4.38 14.41
CA SER A 128 5.63 3.76 15.63
C SER A 128 6.55 2.77 16.38
N LYS A 129 7.75 2.49 15.82
CA LYS A 129 8.81 1.69 16.45
C LYS A 129 9.74 2.49 17.38
N PHE A 130 9.64 3.81 17.38
CA PHE A 130 10.24 4.70 18.39
C PHE A 130 9.27 4.87 19.55
#